data_AF-A0A5B8VII3-F1
#
_entry.id   AF-A0A5B8VII3-F1
#
_cell.length_a   1.000
_cell.length_b   1.000
_cell.length_c   1.000
_cell.angle_alpha   90.00
_cell.angle_beta   90.00
_cell.angle_gamma   90.00
#
_symmetry.space_group_name_H-M   'P 1'
#
loop_
_entity.id
_entity.type
_entity.pdbx_description
1 polymer ?
#
loop_
_entity_poly.entity_id
_entity_poly.type
_entity_poly.pdbx_seq_one_letter_code
_entity_poly.pdbx_strand_id
1 'polypeptide(L)'
;MRIIAVRTLKEYIEEFPLAEQALLSWHEEATLAGWSNPNELKAQYQNASILTAKRVVFNIHGNSFRLIVDIEFRLKIVFIVWFGTHSQYDKIDAKKISYVKINKNNQQYENALERAYLLMQKDLKVDSKQSDELEVLSILIKEYENEYFPIAKPTPLEAIKFRLEQMNMSESELSTILGHRSRKSEILSGKRKLSLDMIRKLVDQLYIPADVLIQAY
;
A
#
# COMPACT_ATOMS: atom_id res chain seq x y z
N MET A 1 5.44 3.31 -6.73
CA MET A 1 5.90 1.94 -7.03
C MET A 1 4.88 1.27 -7.95
N ARG A 2 5.28 0.27 -8.74
CA ARG A 2 4.38 -0.57 -9.54
C ARG A 2 3.84 -1.71 -8.67
N ILE A 3 2.63 -1.54 -8.15
CA ILE A 3 1.95 -2.56 -7.35
C ILE A 3 1.25 -3.55 -8.27
N ILE A 4 1.56 -4.84 -8.12
CA ILE A 4 0.97 -5.96 -8.87
C ILE A 4 0.32 -6.99 -7.94
N ALA A 5 -0.49 -7.88 -8.51
CA ALA A 5 -1.43 -8.75 -7.80
C ALA A 5 -2.56 -7.97 -7.11
N VAL A 6 -2.99 -6.84 -7.68
CA VAL A 6 -4.03 -5.99 -7.07
C VAL A 6 -5.41 -6.65 -7.08
N ARG A 7 -5.65 -7.65 -7.94
CA ARG A 7 -6.84 -8.52 -7.82
C ARG A 7 -6.92 -9.13 -6.43
N THR A 8 -5.81 -9.65 -5.92
CA THR A 8 -5.73 -10.24 -4.58
C THR A 8 -6.04 -9.20 -3.50
N LEU A 9 -5.59 -7.95 -3.67
CA LEU A 9 -5.97 -6.85 -2.78
C LEU A 9 -7.47 -6.58 -2.77
N LYS A 10 -8.13 -6.60 -3.94
CA LYS A 10 -9.59 -6.41 -4.03
C LYS A 10 -10.34 -7.51 -3.28
N GLU A 11 -9.92 -8.76 -3.45
CA GLU A 11 -10.54 -9.88 -2.74
C GLU A 11 -10.37 -9.73 -1.22
N TYR A 12 -9.23 -9.23 -0.74
CA TYR A 12 -9.05 -8.90 0.68
C TYR A 12 -9.91 -7.74 1.17
N ILE A 13 -10.15 -6.72 0.33
CA ILE A 13 -11.07 -5.62 0.65
C ILE A 13 -12.50 -6.16 0.81
N GLU A 14 -12.93 -7.05 -0.09
CA GLU A 14 -14.26 -7.68 -0.03
C GLU A 14 -14.39 -8.59 1.20
N GLU A 15 -13.34 -9.35 1.55
CA GLU A 15 -13.33 -10.25 2.71
C GLU A 15 -13.27 -9.48 4.04
N PHE A 16 -12.56 -8.35 4.08
CA PHE A 16 -12.35 -7.54 5.28
C PHE A 16 -12.77 -6.08 5.09
N PRO A 17 -14.08 -5.76 5.05
CA PRO A 17 -14.58 -4.40 4.83
C PRO A 17 -14.04 -3.35 5.83
N LEU A 18 -13.73 -3.77 7.06
CA LEU A 18 -13.12 -2.88 8.07
C LEU A 18 -11.74 -2.36 7.66
N ALA A 19 -11.00 -3.12 6.85
CA ALA A 19 -9.68 -2.75 6.37
C ALA A 19 -9.71 -1.98 5.04
N GLU A 20 -10.87 -1.87 4.38
CA GLU A 20 -11.00 -1.31 3.03
C GLU A 20 -10.26 0.02 2.87
N GLN A 21 -10.66 1.03 3.64
CA GLN A 21 -10.11 2.38 3.49
C GLN A 21 -8.60 2.45 3.81
N ALA A 22 -8.11 1.61 4.72
CA ALA A 22 -6.69 1.52 5.02
C ALA A 22 -5.90 0.84 3.89
N LEU A 23 -6.47 -0.19 3.24
CA LEU A 23 -5.88 -0.84 2.08
C LEU A 23 -5.88 0.08 0.85
N LEU A 24 -6.96 0.84 0.62
CA LEU A 24 -7.01 1.86 -0.44
C LEU A 24 -5.97 2.96 -0.20
N SER A 25 -5.83 3.41 1.05
CA SER A 25 -4.81 4.39 1.44
C SER A 25 -3.39 3.87 1.23
N TRP A 26 -3.11 2.64 1.67
CA TRP A 26 -1.82 1.99 1.41
C TRP A 26 -1.53 1.88 -0.08
N HIS A 27 -2.50 1.43 -0.88
CA HIS A 27 -2.32 1.24 -2.32
C HIS A 27 -2.00 2.56 -3.03
N GLU A 28 -2.73 3.64 -2.72
CA GLU A 28 -2.50 4.95 -3.33
C GLU A 28 -1.12 5.51 -2.97
N GLU A 29 -0.77 5.48 -1.69
CA GLU A 29 0.52 5.98 -1.20
C GLU A 29 1.70 5.16 -1.75
N ALA A 30 1.60 3.83 -1.75
CA ALA A 30 2.64 2.96 -2.30
C ALA A 30 2.75 3.09 -3.83
N THR A 31 1.64 3.37 -4.53
CA THR A 31 1.65 3.62 -5.98
C THR A 31 2.47 4.87 -6.31
N LEU A 32 2.36 5.92 -5.50
CA LEU A 32 3.10 7.18 -5.69
C LEU A 32 4.52 7.15 -5.09
N ALA A 33 4.83 6.17 -4.25
CA ALA A 33 6.12 6.08 -3.59
C ALA A 33 7.30 5.78 -4.54
N GLY A 34 8.48 6.27 -4.17
CA GLY A 34 9.72 6.14 -4.95
C GLY A 34 10.83 5.32 -4.28
N TRP A 35 10.53 4.44 -3.32
CA TRP A 35 11.55 3.79 -2.47
C TRP A 35 12.63 3.05 -3.25
N SER A 36 13.89 3.36 -2.99
CA SER A 36 15.06 2.71 -3.59
C SER A 36 15.70 1.66 -2.68
N ASN A 37 15.31 1.64 -1.40
CA ASN A 37 15.81 0.70 -0.42
C ASN A 37 14.84 0.60 0.78
N PRO A 38 15.01 -0.41 1.66
CA PRO A 38 14.16 -0.57 2.85
C PRO A 38 14.20 0.61 3.83
N ASN A 39 15.29 1.36 3.91
CA ASN A 39 15.40 2.49 4.84
C ASN A 39 14.50 3.65 4.42
N GLU A 40 14.44 3.97 3.13
CA GLU A 40 13.52 4.98 2.59
C GLU A 40 12.06 4.59 2.85
N LEU A 41 11.71 3.31 2.65
CA LEU A 41 10.38 2.80 2.98
C LEU A 41 10.09 2.98 4.47
N LYS A 42 11.01 2.56 5.34
CA LYS A 42 10.88 2.64 6.80
C LYS A 42 10.79 4.08 7.31
N ALA A 43 11.42 5.04 6.62
CA ALA A 43 11.28 6.46 6.94
C ALA A 43 9.84 6.96 6.68
N GLN A 44 9.18 6.48 5.63
CA GLN A 44 7.79 6.83 5.30
C GLN A 44 6.77 6.00 6.10
N TYR A 45 7.07 4.75 6.39
CA TYR A 45 6.24 3.81 7.16
C TYR A 45 6.99 3.36 8.40
N GLN A 46 6.96 4.19 9.45
CA GLN A 46 7.74 3.97 10.67
C GLN A 46 7.34 2.70 11.42
N ASN A 47 6.08 2.26 11.28
CA ASN A 47 5.58 1.05 11.91
C ASN A 47 5.79 -0.23 11.07
N ALA A 48 6.24 -0.13 9.81
CA ALA A 48 6.40 -1.29 8.93
C ALA A 48 7.57 -2.18 9.35
N SER A 49 7.42 -3.49 9.25
CA SER A 49 8.46 -4.46 9.62
C SER A 49 9.18 -4.97 8.38
N ILE A 50 10.49 -4.73 8.29
CA ILE A 50 11.36 -5.29 7.24
C ILE A 50 11.81 -6.68 7.69
N LEU A 51 11.33 -7.74 7.06
CA LEU A 51 11.64 -9.13 7.46
C LEU A 51 12.89 -9.68 6.75
N THR A 52 13.10 -9.27 5.50
CA THR A 52 14.26 -9.60 4.67
C THR A 52 14.60 -8.42 3.76
N ALA A 53 15.60 -8.56 2.88
CA ALA A 53 15.93 -7.52 1.90
C ALA A 53 14.78 -7.15 0.94
N LYS A 54 13.81 -8.06 0.75
CA LYS A 54 12.66 -7.87 -0.14
C LYS A 54 11.31 -7.92 0.56
N ARG A 55 11.19 -8.64 1.67
CA ARG A 55 9.90 -8.89 2.33
C ARG A 55 9.60 -7.85 3.40
N VAL A 56 8.44 -7.20 3.27
CA VAL A 56 7.96 -6.15 4.17
C VAL A 56 6.56 -6.46 4.65
N VAL A 57 6.30 -6.15 5.92
CA VAL A 57 4.97 -6.25 6.54
C VAL A 57 4.50 -4.87 6.97
N PHE A 58 3.34 -4.46 6.48
CA PHE A 58 2.68 -3.22 6.87
C PHE A 58 1.61 -3.50 7.93
N ASN A 59 1.51 -2.58 8.90
CA ASN A 59 0.41 -2.55 9.85
C ASN A 59 -0.76 -1.80 9.22
N ILE A 60 -1.91 -2.45 9.18
CA ILE A 60 -3.10 -1.93 8.50
C ILE A 60 -4.24 -1.82 9.52
N HIS A 61 -4.94 -0.69 9.48
CA HIS A 61 -6.13 -0.38 10.29
C HIS A 61 -5.89 -0.54 11.80
N GLY A 62 -5.17 0.41 12.38
CA GLY A 62 -4.84 0.43 13.81
C GLY A 62 -4.12 -0.82 14.27
N ASN A 63 -3.18 -1.33 13.47
CA ASN A 63 -2.44 -2.57 13.74
C ASN A 63 -3.32 -3.85 13.83
N SER A 64 -4.59 -3.81 13.41
CA SER A 64 -5.51 -4.97 13.48
C SER A 64 -5.21 -6.02 12.41
N PHE A 65 -4.63 -5.59 11.29
CA PHE A 65 -4.30 -6.44 10.15
C PHE A 65 -2.84 -6.30 9.74
N ARG A 66 -2.36 -7.26 8.94
CA ARG A 66 -1.02 -7.30 8.37
C ARG A 66 -1.12 -7.50 6.87
N LEU A 67 -0.44 -6.64 6.12
CA LEU A 67 -0.22 -6.81 4.69
C LEU A 67 1.24 -7.19 4.46
N ILE A 68 1.47 -8.38 3.91
CA ILE A 68 2.79 -8.88 3.54
C ILE A 68 2.98 -8.65 2.05
N VAL A 69 4.09 -8.00 1.71
CA VAL A 69 4.51 -7.80 0.32
C VAL A 69 5.97 -8.18 0.11
N ASP A 70 6.29 -8.54 -1.11
CA ASP A 70 7.67 -8.58 -1.59
C ASP A 70 7.94 -7.37 -2.47
N ILE A 71 9.12 -6.77 -2.34
CA ILE A 71 9.51 -5.54 -3.04
C ILE A 71 10.82 -5.77 -3.77
N GLU A 72 10.82 -5.49 -5.07
CA GLU A 72 12.03 -5.36 -5.87
C GLU A 72 12.32 -3.87 -6.03
N PHE A 73 13.09 -3.30 -5.08
CA PHE A 73 13.32 -1.86 -4.97
C PHE A 73 13.94 -1.24 -6.21
N ARG A 74 14.84 -1.97 -6.89
CA ARG A 74 15.52 -1.48 -8.10
C ARG A 74 14.54 -1.29 -9.25
N LEU A 75 13.67 -2.27 -9.47
CA LEU A 75 12.65 -2.23 -10.53
C LEU A 75 11.38 -1.49 -10.09
N LYS A 76 11.33 -1.01 -8.83
CA LYS A 76 10.19 -0.33 -8.22
C LYS A 76 8.91 -1.18 -8.22
N ILE A 77 9.03 -2.51 -8.09
CA ILE A 77 7.89 -3.44 -8.12
C ILE A 77 7.51 -3.83 -6.68
N VAL A 78 6.21 -3.82 -6.39
CA VAL A 78 5.64 -4.35 -5.15
C VAL A 78 4.65 -5.46 -5.51
N PHE A 79 4.85 -6.65 -4.95
CA PHE A 79 3.98 -7.80 -5.15
C PHE A 79 3.22 -8.10 -3.86
N ILE A 80 1.89 -8.19 -3.96
CA ILE A 80 1.02 -8.49 -2.82
C ILE A 80 1.05 -9.99 -2.55
N VAL A 81 1.54 -10.39 -1.37
CA VAL A 81 1.74 -11.80 -1.02
C VAL A 81 0.61 -12.35 -0.17
N TRP A 82 0.24 -11.62 0.89
CA TRP A 82 -0.74 -12.09 1.86
C TRP A 82 -1.34 -10.95 2.67
N PHE A 83 -2.60 -11.10 3.09
CA PHE A 83 -3.26 -10.21 4.03
C PHE A 83 -4.10 -10.99 5.04
N GLY A 84 -4.24 -10.46 6.25
CA GLY A 84 -5.15 -11.01 7.24
C GLY A 84 -5.03 -10.32 8.60
N THR A 85 -5.82 -10.80 9.55
CA THR A 85 -5.82 -10.30 10.94
C THR A 85 -4.48 -10.58 11.62
N HIS A 86 -4.20 -9.82 12.69
CA HIS A 86 -3.03 -10.09 13.53
C HIS A 86 -3.00 -11.53 14.08
N SER A 87 -4.15 -12.08 14.47
CA SER A 87 -4.23 -13.47 14.97
C SER A 87 -3.98 -14.51 13.87
N GLN A 88 -4.38 -14.26 12.63
CA GLN A 88 -4.02 -15.13 11.50
C GLN A 88 -2.53 -15.02 11.17
N TYR A 89 -1.97 -13.81 11.25
CA TYR A 89 -0.55 -13.56 11.05
C TYR A 89 0.33 -14.33 12.04
N ASP A 90 -0.06 -14.40 13.32
CA ASP A 90 0.70 -15.13 14.35
C ASP A 90 0.78 -16.65 14.10
N LYS A 91 -0.10 -17.19 13.24
CA LYS A 91 -0.16 -18.63 12.92
C LYS A 91 0.67 -19.01 11.70
N ILE A 92 1.27 -18.05 11.00
CA ILE A 92 2.04 -18.28 9.78
C ILE A 92 3.51 -17.88 9.98
N ASP A 93 4.40 -18.51 9.21
CA ASP A 93 5.77 -18.02 9.08
C ASP A 93 5.81 -16.93 8.00
N ALA A 94 5.76 -15.67 8.42
CA ALA A 94 5.76 -14.52 7.52
C ALA A 94 6.97 -14.47 6.57
N LYS A 95 8.11 -15.08 6.94
CA LYS A 95 9.29 -15.15 6.07
C LYS A 95 9.17 -16.22 4.99
N LYS A 96 8.28 -17.19 5.16
CA LYS A 96 8.14 -18.36 4.25
C LYS A 96 6.79 -18.46 3.54
N ILE A 97 5.75 -17.78 4.04
CA ILE A 97 4.45 -17.80 3.38
C ILE A 97 4.60 -17.36 1.92
N SER A 98 3.92 -18.05 1.02
CA SER A 98 4.00 -17.79 -0.41
C SER A 98 2.68 -17.24 -0.93
N TYR A 99 2.78 -16.49 -2.02
CA TYR A 99 1.61 -16.08 -2.78
C TYR A 99 0.82 -17.33 -3.21
N VAL A 100 -0.47 -17.35 -2.92
CA VAL A 100 -1.36 -18.43 -3.32
C VAL A 100 -2.14 -17.98 -4.55
N LYS A 101 -1.89 -18.66 -5.66
CA LYS A 101 -2.62 -18.48 -6.92
C LYS A 101 -4.11 -18.70 -6.71
N ILE A 102 -4.92 -17.75 -7.18
CA ILE A 102 -6.37 -17.86 -7.13
C ILE A 102 -6.81 -18.45 -8.47
N ASN A 103 -7.22 -19.72 -8.49
CA ASN A 103 -7.64 -20.39 -9.73
C ASN A 103 -8.95 -19.79 -10.26
N LYS A 104 -8.86 -18.72 -11.06
CA LYS A 104 -9.99 -18.04 -11.72
C LYS A 104 -9.65 -17.69 -13.18
N ASN A 105 -10.71 -17.40 -13.95
CA ASN A 105 -10.87 -17.44 -15.42
C ASN A 105 -9.76 -16.98 -16.40
N ASN A 106 -8.70 -16.25 -16.03
CA ASN A 106 -7.65 -15.84 -16.99
C ASN A 106 -6.31 -16.52 -16.72
N GLN A 107 -6.10 -17.67 -17.37
CA GLN A 107 -4.88 -18.46 -17.20
C GLN A 107 -3.58 -17.70 -17.54
N GLN A 108 -3.61 -16.80 -18.54
CA GLN A 108 -2.41 -16.06 -18.94
C GLN A 108 -1.99 -15.05 -17.86
N TYR A 109 -2.95 -14.30 -17.33
CA TYR A 109 -2.73 -13.39 -16.21
C TYR A 109 -2.20 -14.12 -14.98
N GLU A 110 -2.82 -15.24 -14.61
CA GLU A 110 -2.40 -16.00 -13.43
C GLU A 110 -1.01 -16.64 -13.62
N ASN A 111 -0.67 -17.11 -14.82
CA ASN A 111 0.66 -17.60 -15.13
C ASN A 111 1.71 -16.47 -15.10
N ALA A 112 1.35 -15.27 -15.54
CA ALA A 112 2.22 -14.10 -15.49
C ALA A 112 2.50 -13.69 -14.03
N LEU A 113 1.48 -13.65 -13.18
CA LEU A 113 1.63 -13.40 -11.74
C LEU A 113 2.53 -14.43 -11.07
N GLU A 114 2.29 -15.71 -11.31
CA GLU A 114 3.10 -16.80 -10.77
C GLU A 114 4.56 -16.68 -11.23
N ARG A 115 4.79 -16.39 -12.52
CA ARG A 115 6.14 -16.19 -13.05
C ARG A 115 6.82 -14.97 -12.43
N ALA A 116 6.13 -13.85 -12.31
CA ALA A 116 6.66 -12.64 -11.68
C ALA A 116 7.02 -12.91 -10.21
N TYR A 117 6.15 -13.58 -9.45
CA TYR A 117 6.42 -13.97 -8.06
C TYR A 117 7.69 -14.83 -7.94
N LEU A 118 7.82 -15.87 -8.77
CA LEU A 118 8.99 -16.74 -8.80
C LEU A 118 10.29 -15.99 -9.15
N LEU A 119 10.23 -14.98 -10.02
CA LEU A 119 11.38 -14.14 -10.33
C LEU A 119 11.75 -13.24 -9.14
N MET A 120 10.76 -12.71 -8.42
CA MET A 120 11.00 -11.87 -7.23
C MET A 120 11.70 -12.62 -6.08
N GLN A 121 11.48 -13.94 -5.96
CA GLN A 121 12.16 -14.79 -4.97
C GLN A 121 13.64 -15.06 -5.30
N LYS A 122 14.14 -14.63 -6.45
CA LYS A 122 15.54 -14.82 -6.87
C LYS A 122 16.37 -13.58 -6.64
N ASP A 123 17.68 -13.77 -6.47
CA ASP A 123 18.66 -12.68 -6.53
C ASP A 123 18.95 -12.34 -7.99
N LEU A 124 18.13 -11.44 -8.55
CA LEU A 124 18.23 -11.02 -9.94
C LEU A 124 19.45 -10.13 -10.13
N LYS A 125 20.34 -10.53 -11.05
CA LYS A 125 21.45 -9.69 -11.49
C LYS A 125 20.92 -8.52 -12.30
N VAL A 126 21.54 -7.36 -12.11
CA VAL A 126 21.29 -6.15 -12.91
C VAL A 126 21.52 -6.50 -14.39
N ASP A 127 20.64 -6.01 -15.26
CA ASP A 127 20.66 -6.20 -16.72
C ASP A 127 20.70 -7.68 -17.18
N SER A 128 20.16 -8.57 -16.35
CA SER A 128 19.99 -9.97 -16.74
C SER A 128 18.65 -10.19 -17.43
N LYS A 129 18.59 -11.20 -18.31
CA LYS A 129 17.33 -11.61 -18.97
C LYS A 129 16.16 -11.82 -18.00
N GLN A 130 16.44 -12.31 -16.79
CA GLN A 130 15.43 -12.53 -15.75
C GLN A 130 14.97 -11.21 -15.10
N SER A 131 15.86 -10.22 -14.99
CA SER A 131 15.50 -8.86 -14.57
C SER A 131 14.58 -8.22 -15.61
N ASP A 132 14.97 -8.28 -16.88
CA ASP A 132 14.19 -7.69 -17.98
C ASP A 132 12.82 -8.38 -18.10
N GLU A 133 12.80 -9.71 -17.95
CA GLU A 133 11.56 -10.48 -17.91
C GLU A 133 10.63 -10.04 -16.78
N LEU A 134 11.14 -9.88 -15.55
CA LEU A 134 10.33 -9.40 -14.42
C LEU A 134 9.79 -7.98 -14.67
N GLU A 135 10.63 -7.10 -15.21
CA GLU A 135 10.23 -5.74 -15.52
C GLU A 135 9.08 -5.72 -16.55
N VAL A 136 9.24 -6.41 -17.68
CA VAL A 136 8.20 -6.51 -18.71
C VAL A 136 6.93 -7.15 -18.18
N LEU A 137 7.04 -8.29 -17.47
CA LEU A 137 5.88 -8.96 -16.89
C LEU A 137 5.11 -8.03 -15.94
N SER A 138 5.82 -7.32 -15.07
CA SER A 138 5.17 -6.42 -14.12
C SER A 138 4.42 -5.27 -14.82
N ILE A 139 4.94 -4.75 -15.94
CA ILE A 139 4.25 -3.73 -16.75
C ILE A 139 2.96 -4.31 -17.34
N LEU A 140 3.05 -5.48 -18.00
CA LEU A 140 1.90 -6.13 -18.63
C LEU A 140 0.82 -6.50 -17.61
N ILE A 141 1.22 -7.04 -16.46
CA ILE A 141 0.34 -7.35 -15.34
C ILE A 141 -0.34 -6.08 -14.84
N LYS A 142 0.42 -4.99 -14.63
CA LYS A 142 -0.13 -3.74 -14.12
C LYS A 142 -1.14 -3.13 -15.09
N GLU A 143 -0.84 -3.14 -16.39
CA GLU A 143 -1.76 -2.59 -17.39
C GLU A 143 -3.07 -3.37 -17.44
N TYR A 144 -2.97 -4.70 -17.46
CA TYR A 144 -4.14 -5.57 -17.35
C TYR A 144 -4.93 -5.28 -16.06
N GLU A 145 -4.25 -5.16 -14.93
CA GLU A 145 -4.90 -4.89 -13.65
C GLU A 145 -5.58 -3.52 -13.59
N ASN A 146 -5.04 -2.50 -14.23
CA ASN A 146 -5.67 -1.18 -14.28
C ASN A 146 -6.99 -1.21 -15.08
N GLU A 147 -7.05 -2.00 -16.15
CA GLU A 147 -8.26 -2.15 -16.98
C GLU A 147 -9.33 -3.01 -16.29
N TYR A 148 -8.94 -4.18 -15.76
CA TYR A 148 -9.89 -5.19 -15.27
C TYR A 148 -10.14 -5.14 -13.75
N PHE A 149 -9.19 -4.61 -12.98
CA PHE A 149 -9.24 -4.58 -11.52
C PHE A 149 -8.94 -3.18 -10.95
N PRO A 150 -9.66 -2.12 -11.38
CA PRO A 150 -9.43 -0.77 -10.89
C PRO A 150 -9.63 -0.71 -9.37
N ILE A 151 -8.71 -0.02 -8.69
CA ILE A 151 -8.74 0.22 -7.25
C ILE A 151 -9.30 1.62 -7.01
N ALA A 152 -10.30 1.72 -6.15
CA ALA A 152 -10.88 3.01 -5.75
C ALA A 152 -9.86 3.83 -4.93
N LYS A 153 -10.06 5.14 -4.86
CA LYS A 153 -9.28 5.99 -3.95
C LYS A 153 -9.87 5.94 -2.54
N PRO A 154 -9.03 6.10 -1.50
CA PRO A 154 -9.54 6.29 -0.15
C PRO A 154 -10.27 7.64 -0.05
N THR A 155 -11.14 7.77 0.94
CA THR A 155 -11.68 9.08 1.31
C THR A 155 -10.58 9.96 1.93
N PRO A 156 -10.66 11.30 1.82
CA PRO A 156 -9.66 12.20 2.38
C PRO A 156 -9.39 11.98 3.88
N LEU A 157 -10.45 11.75 4.65
CA LEU A 157 -10.34 11.60 6.10
C LEU A 157 -9.65 10.30 6.49
N GLU A 158 -9.97 9.21 5.80
CA GLU A 158 -9.33 7.92 6.06
C GLU A 158 -7.88 7.91 5.60
N ALA A 159 -7.54 8.60 4.51
CA ALA A 159 -6.14 8.79 4.09
C ALA A 159 -5.32 9.56 5.15
N ILE A 160 -5.89 10.61 5.75
CA ILE A 160 -5.25 11.35 6.85
C ILE A 160 -5.04 10.44 8.07
N LYS A 161 -6.08 9.73 8.51
CA LYS A 161 -5.98 8.83 9.66
C LYS A 161 -4.94 7.74 9.44
N PHE A 162 -4.97 7.12 8.25
CA PHE A 162 -4.00 6.10 7.85
C PHE A 162 -2.58 6.64 7.93
N ARG A 163 -2.31 7.81 7.32
CA ARG A 163 -0.98 8.41 7.31
C ARG A 163 -0.45 8.69 8.73
N LEU A 164 -1.29 9.22 9.62
CA LEU A 164 -0.92 9.44 11.02
C LEU A 164 -0.52 8.13 11.71
N GLU A 165 -1.29 7.04 11.50
CA GLU A 165 -0.95 5.71 12.01
C GLU A 165 0.42 5.24 11.50
N GLN A 166 0.70 5.40 10.21
CA GLN A 166 1.97 4.95 9.61
C GLN A 166 3.19 5.72 10.12
N MET A 167 2.99 6.95 10.57
CA MET A 167 4.02 7.82 11.15
C MET A 167 4.09 7.73 12.69
N ASN A 168 3.31 6.83 13.32
CA ASN A 168 3.13 6.79 14.78
C ASN A 168 2.74 8.15 15.39
N MET A 169 2.06 8.99 14.61
CA MET A 169 1.65 10.31 15.03
C MET A 169 0.29 10.25 15.72
N SER A 170 0.21 10.93 16.86
CA SER A 170 -1.05 11.11 17.56
C SER A 170 -1.96 12.06 16.78
N GLU A 171 -3.27 11.87 16.93
CA GLU A 171 -4.18 12.82 16.33
C GLU A 171 -4.08 14.24 16.95
N SER A 172 -3.48 14.42 18.13
CA SER A 172 -3.24 15.75 18.69
C SER A 172 -2.22 16.52 17.87
N GLU A 173 -1.20 15.86 17.33
CA GLU A 173 -0.17 16.48 16.49
C GLU A 173 -0.75 16.98 15.17
N LEU A 174 -1.78 16.33 14.62
CA LEU A 174 -2.53 16.83 13.46
C LEU A 174 -3.09 18.24 13.71
N SER A 175 -3.49 18.56 14.94
CA SER A 175 -4.02 19.89 15.28
C SER A 175 -2.96 20.98 15.13
N THR A 176 -1.71 20.65 15.44
CA THR A 176 -0.57 21.55 15.24
C THR A 176 -0.34 21.80 13.75
N ILE A 177 -0.41 20.75 12.92
CA ILE A 177 -0.27 20.84 11.46
C ILE A 177 -1.39 21.69 10.86
N LEU A 178 -2.65 21.41 11.19
CA LEU A 178 -3.81 22.15 10.66
C LEU A 178 -3.98 23.55 11.27
N GLY A 179 -3.21 23.86 12.33
CA GLY A 179 -3.26 25.08 13.12
C GLY A 179 -4.19 24.97 14.33
N HIS A 180 -3.75 25.53 15.47
CA HIS A 180 -4.39 25.40 16.79
C HIS A 180 -5.88 25.83 16.87
N ARG A 181 -6.39 26.63 15.92
CA ARG A 181 -7.82 27.02 15.85
C ARG A 181 -8.68 26.12 14.94
N SER A 182 -8.09 25.10 14.32
CA SER A 182 -8.84 24.16 13.48
C SER A 182 -9.76 23.31 14.35
N ARG A 183 -11.04 23.22 13.97
CA ARG A 183 -11.99 22.32 14.63
C ARG A 183 -11.73 20.88 14.18
N LYS A 184 -10.57 20.32 14.54
CA LYS A 184 -10.08 19.00 14.12
C LYS A 184 -11.16 17.92 14.21
N SER A 185 -11.89 17.87 15.32
CA SER A 185 -12.97 16.88 15.51
C SER A 185 -14.08 17.02 14.45
N GLU A 186 -14.42 18.24 14.02
CA GLU A 186 -15.38 18.47 12.93
C GLU A 186 -14.81 18.07 11.56
N ILE A 187 -13.50 18.22 11.35
CA ILE A 187 -12.82 17.78 10.12
C ILE A 187 -12.79 16.26 10.06
N LEU A 188 -12.28 15.59 11.11
CA LEU A 188 -12.17 14.13 11.17
C LEU A 188 -13.53 13.42 11.23
N SER A 189 -14.59 14.13 11.63
CA SER A 189 -15.98 13.63 11.55
C SER A 189 -16.70 14.00 10.26
N GLY A 190 -16.05 14.70 9.32
CA GLY A 190 -16.63 15.09 8.04
C GLY A 190 -17.64 16.24 8.10
N LYS A 191 -17.95 16.78 9.29
CA LYS A 191 -18.83 17.95 9.45
C LYS A 191 -18.28 19.22 8.80
N ARG A 192 -16.96 19.27 8.58
CA ARG A 192 -16.27 20.40 7.95
C ARG A 192 -15.30 19.93 6.87
N LYS A 193 -15.40 20.54 5.69
CA LYS A 193 -14.46 20.32 4.58
C LYS A 193 -13.08 20.93 4.85
N LEU A 194 -12.04 20.28 4.33
CA LEU A 194 -10.68 20.80 4.32
C LEU A 194 -10.60 22.10 3.50
N SER A 195 -9.93 23.11 4.05
CA SER A 195 -9.59 24.32 3.29
C SER A 195 -8.35 24.09 2.42
N LEU A 196 -8.15 24.92 1.40
CA LEU A 196 -6.96 24.84 0.56
C LEU A 196 -5.64 24.99 1.35
N ASP A 197 -5.62 25.81 2.39
CA ASP A 197 -4.48 25.95 3.30
C ASP A 197 -4.20 24.66 4.07
N MET A 198 -5.25 23.99 4.57
CA MET A 198 -5.12 22.70 5.24
C MET A 198 -4.58 21.63 4.28
N ILE A 199 -5.11 21.58 3.05
CA ILE A 199 -4.66 20.62 2.03
C ILE A 199 -3.17 20.80 1.75
N ARG A 200 -2.70 22.05 1.54
CA ARG A 200 -1.28 22.33 1.33
C ARG A 200 -0.41 21.84 2.49
N LYS A 201 -0.81 22.12 3.73
CA LYS A 201 -0.06 21.65 4.92
C LYS A 201 -0.02 20.13 5.04
N LEU A 202 -1.12 19.44 4.71
CA LEU A 202 -1.18 17.98 4.72
C LEU A 202 -0.29 17.38 3.61
N VAL A 203 -0.26 17.98 2.42
CA VAL A 203 0.65 17.58 1.35
C VAL A 203 2.11 17.79 1.78
N ASP A 204 2.44 18.97 2.31
CA ASP A 204 3.81 19.35 2.63
C ASP A 204 4.38 18.59 3.84
N GLN A 205 3.57 18.34 4.86
CA GLN A 205 4.02 17.76 6.13
C GLN A 205 3.75 16.26 6.26
N LEU A 206 2.67 15.77 5.65
CA LEU A 206 2.27 14.36 5.73
C LEU A 206 2.40 13.62 4.40
N TYR A 207 2.80 14.30 3.32
CA TYR A 207 3.00 13.71 1.98
C TYR A 207 1.75 12.97 1.47
N ILE A 208 0.56 13.42 1.89
CA ILE A 208 -0.71 12.86 1.42
C ILE A 208 -1.00 13.47 0.04
N PRO A 209 -1.34 12.66 -0.97
CA PRO A 209 -1.59 13.17 -2.32
C PRO A 209 -2.73 14.20 -2.36
N ALA A 210 -2.49 15.32 -3.04
CA ALA A 210 -3.46 16.41 -3.11
C ALA A 210 -4.76 15.99 -3.80
N ASP A 211 -4.66 15.16 -4.84
CA ASP A 211 -5.77 14.59 -5.58
C ASP A 211 -6.64 13.65 -4.73
N VAL A 212 -6.06 13.02 -3.71
CA VAL A 212 -6.85 12.31 -2.68
C VAL A 212 -7.60 13.32 -1.82
N LEU A 213 -6.93 14.37 -1.33
CA LEU A 213 -7.48 15.32 -0.35
C LEU A 213 -8.59 16.24 -0.90
N ILE A 214 -8.60 16.50 -2.20
CA ILE A 214 -9.62 17.35 -2.86
C ILE A 214 -10.91 16.60 -3.20
N GLN A 215 -10.96 15.28 -3.00
CA GLN A 215 -12.16 14.49 -3.29
C GLN A 215 -13.35 14.98 -2.47
N ALA A 216 -14.56 14.76 -3.00
CA ALA A 216 -15.78 15.03 -2.27
C ALA A 216 -16.01 13.96 -1.19
N TYR A 217 -16.42 14.42 -0.01
CA TYR A 217 -16.82 13.62 1.14
C TYR A 217 -17.80 14.43 2.01
#